data_AF-A0A3D2Y010-F1
#
_entry.id   AF-A0A3D2Y010-F1
#
_cell.length_a   1.000
_cell.length_b   1.000
_cell.length_c   1.000
_cell.angle_alpha   90.00
_cell.angle_beta   90.00
_cell.angle_gamma   90.00
#
_symmetry.space_group_name_H-M   'P 1'
#
loop_
_entity.id
_entity.type
_entity.pdbx_description
1 polymer ?
#
loop_
_entity_poly.entity_id
_entity_poly.type
_entity_poly.pdbx_seq_one_letter_code
_entity_poly.pdbx_strand_id
1 'polypeptide(L)'
;RKQGYQAGAALFARGEGIHWAEDRLYFCCTNGGHKKLGQVMAYKPSAYEGSPGENDAPGVLQLFVESADSQLLNFGDNLTVTPNGHLIICEDQYTAIVDNHLRGVTPAGEVYPFAQLALQTELAGACFSPDGKTLFV
;
A
#
# COMPACT_ATOMS: atom_id res chain seq x y z
N ARG A 1 -9.10 4.19 -18.59
CA ARG A 1 -9.22 5.28 -17.58
C ARG A 1 -10.58 5.98 -17.66
N LYS A 2 -10.88 6.78 -18.71
CA LYS A 2 -12.18 7.50 -18.83
C LYS A 2 -13.42 6.58 -18.82
N GLN A 3 -13.39 5.49 -19.59
CA GLN A 3 -14.47 4.50 -19.63
C GLN A 3 -14.79 3.92 -18.24
N GLY A 4 -13.77 3.49 -17.50
CA GLY A 4 -13.96 2.92 -16.15
C GLY A 4 -14.60 3.91 -15.19
N TYR A 5 -14.12 5.16 -15.16
CA TYR A 5 -14.73 6.21 -14.35
C TYR A 5 -16.19 6.50 -14.75
N GLN A 6 -16.48 6.56 -16.06
CA GLN A 6 -17.85 6.74 -16.55
C GLN A 6 -18.77 5.57 -16.20
N ALA A 7 -18.21 4.37 -16.02
CA ALA A 7 -18.92 3.18 -15.56
C ALA A 7 -19.00 3.06 -14.02
N GLY A 8 -18.53 4.07 -13.27
CA GLY A 8 -18.64 4.11 -11.80
C GLY A 8 -17.41 3.60 -11.03
N ALA A 9 -16.28 3.34 -11.69
CA ALA A 9 -15.06 2.95 -11.00
C ALA A 9 -14.55 4.07 -10.06
N ALA A 10 -14.18 3.69 -8.85
CA ALA A 10 -13.52 4.59 -7.91
C ALA A 10 -12.18 5.10 -8.46
N LEU A 11 -11.83 6.34 -8.12
CA LEU A 11 -10.57 6.96 -8.51
C LEU A 11 -9.58 6.89 -7.34
N PHE A 12 -8.37 6.44 -7.65
CA PHE A 12 -7.25 6.41 -6.72
C PHE A 12 -6.09 7.24 -7.26
N ALA A 13 -5.42 7.95 -6.36
CA ALA A 13 -4.26 8.77 -6.70
C ALA A 13 -3.03 7.87 -6.86
N ARG A 14 -2.52 7.73 -8.10
CA ARG A 14 -1.30 6.95 -8.42
C ARG A 14 -1.27 5.59 -7.70
N GLY A 15 -2.17 4.70 -8.12
CA GLY A 15 -2.15 3.31 -7.63
C GLY A 15 -0.91 2.58 -8.12
N GLU A 16 -0.07 2.07 -7.21
CA GLU A 16 1.19 1.38 -7.54
C GLU A 16 1.23 -0.05 -6.96
N GLY A 17 2.05 -0.33 -5.95
CA GLY A 17 2.17 -1.66 -5.37
C GLY A 17 0.87 -2.20 -4.79
N ILE A 18 0.64 -3.50 -4.99
CA ILE A 18 -0.51 -4.24 -4.48
C ILE A 18 -0.06 -5.61 -3.97
N HIS A 19 -0.60 -6.05 -2.83
CA HIS A 19 -0.29 -7.37 -2.27
C HIS A 19 -1.52 -7.97 -1.60
N TRP A 20 -1.76 -9.27 -1.85
CA TRP A 20 -2.82 -10.03 -1.20
C TRP A 20 -2.36 -10.48 0.20
N ALA A 21 -3.24 -10.35 1.18
CA ALA A 21 -3.13 -10.88 2.54
C ALA A 21 -4.39 -11.69 2.81
N GLU A 22 -4.29 -13.00 3.02
CA GLU A 22 -5.38 -13.92 3.41
C GLU A 22 -6.77 -13.64 2.78
N ASP A 23 -7.53 -12.65 3.29
CA ASP A 23 -8.87 -12.26 2.87
C ASP A 23 -9.01 -10.87 2.17
N ARG A 24 -7.92 -10.14 1.96
CA ARG A 24 -7.92 -8.78 1.38
C ARG A 24 -6.66 -8.46 0.59
N LEU A 25 -6.72 -7.45 -0.25
CA LEU A 25 -5.53 -6.83 -0.83
C LEU A 25 -5.24 -5.48 -0.18
N TYR A 26 -3.95 -5.17 -0.06
CA TYR A 26 -3.46 -3.83 0.27
C TYR A 26 -2.84 -3.22 -0.97
N PHE A 27 -3.05 -1.93 -1.21
CA PHE A 27 -2.38 -1.22 -2.29
C PHE A 27 -2.04 0.23 -1.94
N CYS A 28 -0.92 0.70 -2.48
CA CYS A 28 -0.46 2.06 -2.32
C CYS A 28 -1.17 3.02 -3.27
N CYS A 29 -1.48 4.21 -2.77
CA CYS A 29 -1.86 5.38 -3.54
C CYS A 29 -0.81 6.47 -3.26
N THR A 30 0.25 6.50 -4.06
CA THR A 30 1.55 7.06 -3.68
C THR A 30 1.52 8.55 -3.34
N ASN A 31 0.67 9.33 -4.01
CA ASN A 31 0.44 10.73 -3.69
C ASN A 31 -1.01 11.02 -3.29
N GLY A 32 -1.69 10.00 -2.75
CA GLY A 32 -3.01 10.10 -2.17
C GLY A 32 -3.02 10.85 -0.83
N GLY A 33 -4.23 11.06 -0.31
CA GLY A 33 -4.47 11.74 0.95
C GLY A 33 -4.50 13.26 0.82
N HIS A 34 -5.02 13.92 1.85
CA HIS A 34 -5.20 15.37 1.83
C HIS A 34 -3.86 16.11 1.66
N LYS A 35 -2.79 15.60 2.29
CA LYS A 35 -1.43 16.16 2.20
C LYS A 35 -0.63 15.67 0.98
N LYS A 36 -1.18 14.76 0.18
CA LYS A 36 -0.50 14.13 -0.98
C LYS A 36 0.80 13.42 -0.64
N LEU A 37 0.87 12.85 0.57
CA LEU A 37 2.04 12.14 1.09
C LEU A 37 1.94 10.62 0.92
N GLY A 38 0.76 10.12 0.55
CA GLY A 38 0.52 8.69 0.34
C GLY A 38 -0.62 8.16 1.21
N GLN A 39 -1.30 7.16 0.67
CA GLN A 39 -2.28 6.34 1.37
C GLN A 39 -2.02 4.87 1.10
N VAL A 40 -2.45 4.01 2.03
CA VAL A 40 -2.62 2.57 1.79
C VAL A 40 -4.11 2.27 1.90
N MET A 41 -4.64 1.65 0.85
CA MET A 41 -6.01 1.17 0.82
C MET A 41 -6.02 -0.33 1.10
N ALA A 42 -7.04 -0.80 1.80
CA ALA A 42 -7.33 -2.22 1.97
C ALA A 42 -8.67 -2.55 1.30
N TYR A 43 -8.71 -3.58 0.46
CA TYR A 43 -9.93 -4.06 -0.16
C TYR A 43 -10.16 -5.52 0.18
N LYS A 44 -11.25 -5.80 0.89
CA LYS A 44 -11.78 -7.15 1.08
C LYS A 44 -12.86 -7.39 0.02
N PRO A 45 -12.66 -8.30 -0.95
CA PRO A 45 -13.68 -8.62 -1.93
C PRO A 45 -14.94 -9.22 -1.29
N SER A 46 -16.04 -9.15 -2.03
CA SER A 46 -17.25 -9.88 -1.70
C SER A 46 -17.01 -11.38 -1.73
N ALA A 47 -17.75 -12.14 -0.90
CA ALA A 47 -17.83 -13.59 -1.06
C ALA A 47 -18.49 -14.01 -2.39
N TYR A 48 -19.18 -13.08 -3.05
CA TYR A 48 -19.90 -13.23 -4.30
C TYR A 48 -19.31 -12.31 -5.40
N GLU A 49 -18.05 -11.89 -5.29
CA GLU A 49 -17.38 -10.97 -6.22
C GLU A 49 -17.58 -11.38 -7.69
N GLY A 50 -18.05 -10.45 -8.52
CA GLY A 50 -18.30 -10.66 -9.94
C GLY A 50 -19.54 -11.50 -10.25
N SER A 51 -20.37 -11.83 -9.25
CA SER A 51 -21.60 -12.62 -9.43
C SER A 51 -22.86 -11.81 -9.09
N PRO A 52 -24.07 -12.25 -9.51
CA PRO A 52 -25.31 -11.52 -9.22
C PRO A 52 -25.59 -11.26 -7.74
N GLY A 53 -25.03 -12.07 -6.83
CA GLY A 53 -25.20 -11.93 -5.38
C GLY A 53 -24.25 -10.91 -4.72
N GLU A 54 -23.35 -10.27 -5.48
CA GLU A 54 -22.40 -9.30 -4.94
C GLU A 54 -23.08 -8.12 -4.24
N ASN A 55 -24.21 -7.65 -4.78
CA ASN A 55 -24.96 -6.53 -4.21
C ASN A 55 -25.54 -6.82 -2.82
N ASP A 56 -25.75 -8.09 -2.48
CA ASP A 56 -26.28 -8.50 -1.17
C ASP A 56 -25.19 -8.50 -0.09
N ALA A 57 -23.93 -8.66 -0.49
CA ALA A 57 -22.77 -8.63 0.39
C ALA A 57 -21.55 -8.02 -0.33
N PRO A 58 -21.52 -6.69 -0.56
CA PRO A 58 -20.51 -6.07 -1.39
C PRO A 58 -19.11 -6.13 -0.75
N GLY A 59 -18.08 -5.98 -1.59
CA GLY A 59 -16.71 -5.81 -1.11
C GLY A 59 -16.56 -4.55 -0.24
N VAL A 60 -15.59 -4.58 0.66
CA VAL A 60 -15.32 -3.49 1.60
C VAL A 60 -13.97 -2.86 1.24
N LEU A 61 -14.02 -1.60 0.81
CA LEU A 61 -12.86 -0.75 0.63
C LEU A 61 -12.67 0.12 1.88
N GLN A 62 -11.46 0.11 2.43
CA GLN A 62 -11.07 0.87 3.61
C GLN A 62 -9.83 1.71 3.32
N LEU A 63 -9.86 2.98 3.71
CA LEU A 63 -8.63 3.76 3.89
C LEU A 63 -7.90 3.22 5.11
N PHE A 64 -6.85 2.44 4.88
CA PHE A 64 -6.14 1.74 5.95
C PHE A 64 -5.11 2.63 6.61
N VAL A 65 -4.34 3.37 5.81
CA VAL A 65 -3.38 4.37 6.28
C VAL A 65 -3.51 5.61 5.39
N GLU A 66 -3.55 6.79 6.00
CA GLU A 66 -3.26 8.06 5.34
C GLU A 66 -2.10 8.72 6.06
N SER A 67 -1.06 9.10 5.30
CA SER A 67 0.10 9.74 5.91
C SER A 67 -0.23 11.16 6.38
N ALA A 68 -0.12 11.36 7.69
CA ALA A 68 -0.30 12.67 8.31
C ALA A 68 0.96 13.54 8.27
N ASP A 69 2.14 12.96 8.02
CA ASP A 69 3.43 13.64 8.03
C ASP A 69 4.46 12.89 7.16
N SER A 70 5.31 13.63 6.44
CA SER A 70 6.32 13.06 5.56
C SER A 70 7.38 12.24 6.32
N GLN A 71 7.52 12.42 7.63
CA GLN A 71 8.39 11.60 8.46
C GLN A 71 7.81 10.22 8.80
N LEU A 72 6.49 10.03 8.63
CA LEU A 72 5.82 8.75 8.87
C LEU A 72 5.85 7.86 7.62
N LEU A 73 5.30 8.38 6.53
CA LEU A 73 5.28 7.74 5.22
C LEU A 73 5.28 8.83 4.16
N ASN A 74 6.21 8.76 3.21
CA ASN A 74 6.29 9.74 2.13
C ASN A 74 6.43 9.02 0.80
N PHE A 75 5.36 9.05 0.00
CA PHE A 75 5.31 8.41 -1.31
C PHE A 75 5.58 6.90 -1.22
N GLY A 76 4.85 6.20 -0.35
CA GLY A 76 4.84 4.74 -0.36
C GLY A 76 4.35 4.21 -1.71
N ASP A 77 5.18 3.41 -2.38
CA ASP A 77 4.97 2.89 -3.73
C ASP A 77 4.70 1.38 -3.70
N ASN A 78 5.72 0.57 -3.40
CA ASN A 78 5.57 -0.87 -3.33
C ASN A 78 5.27 -1.33 -1.90
N LEU A 79 4.57 -2.46 -1.75
CA LEU A 79 4.34 -3.05 -0.43
C LEU A 79 4.36 -4.58 -0.49
N THR A 80 4.70 -5.20 0.64
CA THR A 80 4.52 -6.63 0.87
C THR A 80 3.97 -6.88 2.27
N VAL A 81 3.19 -7.96 2.40
CA VAL A 81 2.66 -8.42 3.67
C VAL A 81 3.70 -9.31 4.32
N THR A 82 4.07 -8.98 5.55
CA THR A 82 5.03 -9.74 6.35
C THR A 82 4.40 -11.02 6.91
N PRO A 83 5.21 -12.00 7.36
CA PRO A 83 4.72 -13.23 7.98
C PRO A 83 3.88 -13.03 9.25
N ASN A 84 4.01 -11.89 9.95
CA ASN A 84 3.23 -11.58 11.15
C ASN A 84 2.06 -10.63 10.88
N GLY A 85 1.72 -10.40 9.60
CA GLY A 85 0.55 -9.60 9.20
C GLY A 85 0.77 -8.09 9.17
N HIS A 86 1.98 -7.60 9.46
CA HIS A 86 2.37 -6.22 9.20
C HIS A 86 2.57 -5.99 7.69
N LEU A 87 2.68 -4.73 7.26
CA LEU A 87 3.17 -4.37 5.94
C LEU A 87 4.60 -3.86 6.02
N ILE A 88 5.39 -4.14 4.99
CA ILE A 88 6.59 -3.37 4.65
C ILE A 88 6.30 -2.60 3.38
N ILE A 89 6.54 -1.29 3.40
CA ILE A 89 6.29 -0.36 2.30
C ILE A 89 7.61 0.27 1.90
N CYS A 90 7.90 0.30 0.60
CA CYS A 90 9.01 1.04 0.03
C CYS A 90 8.58 2.46 -0.33
N GLU A 91 9.33 3.45 0.10
CA GLU A 91 9.13 4.85 -0.32
C GLU A 91 9.84 5.15 -1.65
N ASP A 92 9.18 5.96 -2.49
CA ASP A 92 9.73 6.59 -3.70
C ASP A 92 9.50 8.10 -3.68
N GLN A 93 10.36 8.79 -2.91
CA GLN A 93 10.34 10.24 -2.79
C GLN A 93 11.04 10.93 -3.98
N TYR A 94 10.35 11.90 -4.57
CA TYR A 94 10.86 12.71 -5.68
C TYR A 94 11.58 13.96 -5.17
N THR A 95 12.70 13.79 -4.48
CA THR A 95 13.53 14.88 -3.95
C THR A 95 14.94 14.83 -4.53
N ALA A 96 15.66 15.96 -4.48
CA ALA A 96 17.01 16.04 -5.03
C ALA A 96 18.04 15.19 -4.26
N ILE A 97 17.81 14.98 -2.97
CA ILE A 97 18.62 14.13 -2.09
C ILE A 97 17.67 13.09 -1.50
N VAL A 98 17.88 11.83 -1.86
CA VAL A 98 17.03 10.71 -1.42
C VAL A 98 17.06 10.57 0.10
N ASP A 99 15.87 10.43 0.68
CA ASP A 99 15.65 10.05 2.08
C ASP A 99 14.56 8.97 2.19
N ASN A 100 14.63 7.98 1.28
CA ASN A 100 13.66 6.88 1.21
C ASN A 100 13.87 5.87 2.33
N HIS A 101 12.75 5.36 2.85
CA HIS A 101 12.72 4.34 3.89
C HIS A 101 11.95 3.10 3.45
N LEU A 102 12.27 1.99 4.11
CA LEU A 102 11.28 0.95 4.35
C LEU A 102 10.47 1.36 5.58
N ARG A 103 9.16 1.48 5.41
CA ARG A 103 8.21 1.74 6.50
C ARG A 103 7.49 0.45 6.87
N GLY A 104 7.42 0.19 8.16
CA GLY A 104 6.54 -0.83 8.69
C GLY A 104 5.16 -0.27 8.99
N VAL A 105 4.12 -1.07 8.80
CA VAL A 105 2.76 -0.73 9.22
C VAL A 105 2.17 -1.90 10.01
N THR A 106 1.69 -1.65 11.22
CA THR A 106 1.06 -2.67 12.06
C THR A 106 -0.33 -3.06 11.51
N PRO A 107 -0.91 -4.20 11.93
CA PRO A 107 -2.29 -4.55 11.57
C PRO A 107 -3.33 -3.51 12.01
N ALA A 108 -2.99 -2.64 12.98
CA ALA A 108 -3.83 -1.54 13.44
C ALA A 108 -3.64 -0.25 12.63
N GLY A 109 -2.73 -0.23 11.64
CA GLY A 109 -2.45 0.94 10.79
C GLY A 109 -1.39 1.90 11.35
N GLU A 110 -0.67 1.52 12.41
CA GLU A 110 0.40 2.36 12.97
C GLU A 110 1.66 2.24 12.13
N VAL A 111 2.22 3.38 11.72
CA VAL A 111 3.42 3.45 10.89
C VAL A 111 4.68 3.58 11.75
N TYR A 112 5.72 2.82 11.43
CA TYR A 112 7.01 2.88 12.13
C TYR A 112 8.19 2.78 11.15
N PRO A 113 9.36 3.35 11.49
CA PRO A 113 10.56 3.18 10.68
C PRO A 113 11.08 1.74 10.77
N PHE A 114 11.40 1.12 9.62
CA PHE A 114 12.00 -0.21 9.58
C PHE A 114 13.46 -0.17 9.13
N ALA A 115 13.75 0.51 8.02
CA ALA A 115 15.10 0.74 7.53
C ALA A 115 15.17 2.03 6.69
N GLN A 116 16.36 2.60 6.55
CA GLN A 116 16.62 3.76 5.70
C GLN A 116 17.54 3.36 4.54
N LEU A 117 17.25 3.85 3.34
CA LEU A 117 18.11 3.65 2.19
C LEU A 117 19.32 4.58 2.26
N ALA A 118 20.53 4.00 2.14
CA ALA A 118 21.79 4.75 2.16
C ALA A 118 22.33 5.12 0.76
N LEU A 119 21.56 4.87 -0.30
CA LEU A 119 21.95 5.09 -1.69
C LEU A 119 21.02 6.12 -2.35
N GLN A 120 21.50 6.80 -3.39
CA GLN A 120 20.70 7.74 -4.19
C GLN A 120 19.88 6.98 -5.25
N THR A 121 18.87 6.24 -4.79
CA THR A 121 17.93 5.45 -5.60
C THR A 121 16.60 5.30 -4.85
N GLU A 122 15.63 4.60 -5.42
CA GLU A 122 14.50 4.03 -4.69
C GLU A 122 14.71 2.53 -4.39
N LEU A 123 13.88 1.98 -3.51
CA LEU A 123 13.74 0.54 -3.30
C LEU A 123 12.49 0.06 -4.04
N ALA A 124 12.63 -0.65 -5.15
CA ALA A 124 11.52 -0.95 -6.05
C ALA A 124 11.01 -2.40 -5.94
N GLY A 125 10.68 -2.83 -4.72
CA GLY A 125 10.12 -4.16 -4.47
C GLY A 125 10.70 -4.82 -3.22
N ALA A 126 9.82 -5.39 -2.42
CA ALA A 126 10.16 -6.13 -1.22
C ALA A 126 9.45 -7.49 -1.24
N CYS A 127 10.14 -8.56 -0.86
CA CYS A 127 9.50 -9.87 -0.68
C CYS A 127 10.20 -10.70 0.39
N PHE A 128 9.45 -11.61 1.00
CA PHE A 128 9.98 -12.52 2.01
C PHE A 128 10.34 -13.88 1.41
N SER A 129 11.37 -14.52 1.96
CA SER A 129 11.62 -15.95 1.75
C SER A 129 10.39 -16.78 2.14
N PRO A 130 10.23 -18.00 1.59
CA PRO A 130 9.08 -18.85 1.94
C PRO A 130 8.92 -19.15 3.44
N ASP A 131 10.02 -19.18 4.19
CA ASP A 131 10.01 -19.37 5.65
C ASP A 131 9.83 -18.07 6.45
N GLY A 132 9.72 -16.93 5.76
CA GLY A 132 9.48 -15.62 6.36
C GLY A 132 10.67 -15.00 7.08
N LYS A 133 11.86 -15.61 7.03
CA LYS A 133 13.01 -15.18 7.84
C LYS A 133 13.91 -14.16 7.14
N THR A 134 13.84 -14.06 5.82
CA THR A 134 14.67 -13.15 5.03
C THR A 134 13.77 -12.23 4.23
N LEU A 135 13.98 -10.93 4.38
CA LEU A 135 13.43 -9.91 3.50
C LEU A 135 14.46 -9.61 2.39
N PHE A 136 14.03 -9.68 1.14
CA PHE A 136 14.77 -9.21 -0.03
C PHE A 136 14.23 -7.86 -0.48
N VAL A 137 15.13 -6.93 -0.77
CA VAL A 137 14.86 -5.55 -1.20
C VAL A 137 16.04 -5.04 -2.04
#